data_AF-A0A7R9X9F1-F1
#
_entry.id   AF-A0A7R9X9F1-F1
#
_cell.length_a   1.000
_cell.length_b   1.000
_cell.length_c   1.000
_cell.angle_alpha   90.00
_cell.angle_beta   90.00
_cell.angle_gamma   90.00
#
_symmetry.space_group_name_H-M   'P 1'
#
loop_
_entity.id
_entity.type
_entity.pdbx_description
1 polymer ?
#
loop_
_entity_poly.entity_id
_entity_poly.type
_entity_poly.pdbx_seq_one_letter_code
_entity_poly.pdbx_strand_id
1 'polypeptide(L)'
;PLTVVITGIAPTTSESEFAEDLLEAGYTATYIQNLKQFKSSPPTPSSSWKVVLPNNENNRKIFNLTKLGYVTGLKVRTYMAPLRPTQCRNCQRLGHAAVSCHYPPQCRRCAGPH
;
A
#
# COMPACT_ATOMS: atom_id res chain seq x y z
N PRO A 1 -4.19 -9.46 12.48
CA PRO A 1 -4.46 -8.08 12.03
C PRO A 1 -4.86 -8.11 10.55
N LEU A 2 -5.89 -7.38 10.15
CA LEU A 2 -6.37 -7.30 8.79
C LEU A 2 -5.72 -6.09 8.11
N THR A 3 -5.06 -6.27 6.97
CA THR A 3 -4.52 -5.15 6.19
C THR A 3 -5.21 -5.09 4.85
N VAL A 4 -5.83 -3.96 4.55
CA VAL A 4 -6.61 -3.73 3.34
C VAL A 4 -6.13 -2.47 2.63
N VAL A 5 -6.37 -2.42 1.32
CA VAL A 5 -6.22 -1.23 0.50
C VAL A 5 -7.59 -0.81 0.01
N ILE A 6 -7.97 0.42 0.32
CA ILE A 6 -9.21 1.04 -0.14
C ILE A 6 -8.85 1.97 -1.30
N THR A 7 -9.51 1.79 -2.44
CA THR A 7 -9.29 2.59 -3.65
C THR A 7 -10.56 3.30 -4.07
N GLY A 8 -10.42 4.49 -4.65
CA GLY A 8 -11.55 5.33 -5.07
C GLY A 8 -11.78 6.57 -4.22
N ILE A 9 -10.83 6.94 -3.35
CA ILE A 9 -10.91 8.14 -2.50
C ILE A 9 -10.20 9.29 -3.21
N ALA A 10 -10.69 10.52 -3.05
CA ALA A 10 -10.05 11.68 -3.64
C ALA A 10 -8.62 11.84 -3.06
N PRO A 11 -7.63 12.20 -3.90
CA PRO A 11 -6.26 12.41 -3.43
C PRO A 11 -6.10 13.68 -2.57
N THR A 12 -7.13 14.51 -2.49
CA THR A 12 -7.21 15.71 -1.65
C THR A 12 -7.68 15.42 -0.22
N THR A 13 -8.22 14.21 0.04
CA THR A 13 -8.73 13.83 1.36
C THR A 13 -7.59 13.73 2.37
N SER A 14 -7.77 14.31 3.54
CA SER A 14 -6.78 14.25 4.61
C SER A 14 -6.82 12.91 5.35
N GLU A 15 -5.71 12.54 5.99
CA GLU A 15 -5.64 11.33 6.81
C GLU A 15 -6.59 11.35 8.01
N SER A 16 -6.81 12.52 8.60
CA SER A 16 -7.78 12.73 9.69
C SER A 16 -9.21 12.51 9.22
N GLU A 17 -9.63 13.17 8.13
CA GLU A 17 -11.00 13.04 7.60
C GLU A 17 -11.33 11.60 7.27
N PHE A 18 -10.40 10.89 6.61
CA PHE A 18 -10.60 9.49 6.27
C PHE A 18 -10.66 8.58 7.52
N ALA A 19 -9.96 8.92 8.60
CA ALA A 19 -10.03 8.19 9.86
C ALA A 19 -11.38 8.40 10.56
N GLU A 20 -11.91 9.61 10.54
CA GLU A 20 -13.23 9.95 11.09
C GLU A 20 -14.35 9.23 10.33
N ASP A 21 -14.32 9.30 8.99
CA ASP A 21 -15.25 8.59 8.10
C ASP A 21 -15.27 7.06 8.36
N LEU A 22 -14.09 6.46 8.58
CA LEU A 22 -13.95 5.04 8.94
C LEU A 22 -14.58 4.73 10.30
N LEU A 23 -14.37 5.62 11.28
CA LEU A 23 -14.92 5.49 12.62
C LEU A 23 -16.45 5.61 12.62
N GLU A 24 -17.01 6.57 11.87
CA GLU A 24 -18.44 6.76 11.69
C GLU A 24 -19.10 5.56 10.99
N ALA A 25 -18.39 4.94 10.04
CA ALA A 25 -18.82 3.70 9.40
C ALA A 25 -18.72 2.46 10.32
N GLY A 26 -18.23 2.62 11.55
CA GLY A 26 -18.12 1.56 12.56
C GLY A 26 -16.86 0.70 12.45
N TYR A 27 -15.85 1.15 11.69
CA TYR A 27 -14.58 0.46 11.51
C TYR A 27 -13.48 1.14 12.33
N THR A 28 -12.95 0.43 13.31
CA THR A 28 -11.81 0.90 14.10
C THR A 28 -10.52 0.54 13.39
N ALA A 29 -9.87 1.52 12.75
CA ALA A 29 -8.55 1.36 12.14
C ALA A 29 -7.43 1.64 13.16
N THR A 30 -6.39 0.82 13.18
CA THR A 30 -5.19 1.02 14.01
C THR A 30 -4.16 1.89 13.31
N TYR A 31 -4.05 1.74 11.99
CA TYR A 31 -3.06 2.47 11.20
C TYR A 31 -3.61 2.77 9.81
N ILE A 32 -3.41 4.00 9.35
CA ILE A 32 -3.90 4.51 8.08
C ILE A 32 -2.72 5.18 7.37
N GLN A 33 -2.57 4.92 6.08
CA GLN A 33 -1.52 5.53 5.26
C GLN A 33 -2.00 5.73 3.82
N ASN A 34 -1.87 6.96 3.29
CA ASN A 34 -2.09 7.21 1.87
C ASN A 34 -0.95 6.57 1.04
N LEU A 35 -1.30 5.80 0.01
CA LEU A 35 -0.33 5.26 -0.92
C LEU A 35 0.03 6.34 -1.93
N LYS A 36 1.29 6.77 -1.97
CA LYS A 36 1.76 7.76 -2.95
C LYS A 36 2.05 7.12 -4.30
N GLN A 37 1.74 7.83 -5.38
CA GLN A 37 1.99 7.40 -6.74
C GLN A 37 3.42 7.77 -7.13
N PHE A 38 4.31 6.79 -7.21
CA PHE A 38 5.72 7.00 -7.57
C PHE A 38 5.98 7.06 -9.08
N LYS A 39 4.93 7.08 -9.92
CA LYS A 39 5.07 7.22 -11.37
C LYS A 39 5.41 8.64 -11.82
N SER A 40 5.08 9.65 -11.01
CA SER A 40 5.36 11.06 -11.28
C SER A 40 6.38 11.58 -10.27
N SER A 41 7.27 12.46 -10.72
CA SER A 41 8.17 13.23 -9.85
C SER A 41 7.70 14.68 -9.85
N PRO A 42 7.26 15.25 -8.70
CA PRO A 42 7.18 14.68 -7.36
C PRO A 42 6.05 13.63 -7.19
N PRO A 43 6.15 12.72 -6.20
CA PRO A 43 5.14 11.68 -5.98
C PRO A 43 3.81 12.30 -5.57
N THR A 44 2.77 12.10 -6.36
CA THR A 44 1.43 12.62 -6.09
C THR A 44 0.66 11.70 -5.14
N PRO A 45 -0.24 12.24 -4.29
CA PRO A 45 -1.15 11.41 -3.51
C PRO A 45 -1.99 10.53 -4.45
N SER A 46 -2.06 9.22 -4.19
CA SER A 46 -2.94 8.34 -4.98
C SER A 46 -4.32 8.30 -4.36
N SER A 47 -5.30 7.89 -5.17
CA SER A 47 -6.65 7.52 -4.74
C SER A 47 -6.72 6.19 -3.98
N SER A 48 -5.63 5.77 -3.35
CA SER A 48 -5.48 4.46 -2.70
C SER A 48 -4.94 4.64 -1.29
N TRP A 49 -5.61 4.03 -0.32
CA TRP A 49 -5.28 4.12 1.10
C TRP A 49 -5.04 2.74 1.68
N LYS A 50 -3.94 2.57 2.40
CA LYS A 50 -3.65 1.38 3.17
C LYS A 50 -4.22 1.55 4.58
N VAL A 51 -5.00 0.58 5.02
CA VAL A 51 -5.63 0.56 6.34
C VAL A 51 -5.30 -0.75 7.04
N VAL A 52 -4.82 -0.66 8.27
CA VAL A 52 -4.60 -1.80 9.17
C VAL A 52 -5.68 -1.76 10.23
N LEU A 53 -6.46 -2.83 10.32
CA LEU A 53 -7.53 -3.00 11.28
C LEU A 53 -7.26 -4.21 12.19
N PRO A 54 -7.69 -4.19 13.46
CA PRO A 54 -7.74 -5.39 14.29
C PRO A 54 -8.72 -6.39 13.68
N ASN A 55 -8.46 -7.68 13.88
CA ASN A 55 -9.31 -8.75 13.36
C ASN A 55 -10.57 -8.90 14.22
N ASN A 56 -11.56 -8.04 13.96
CA ASN A 56 -12.89 -8.07 14.55
C ASN A 56 -13.93 -8.50 13.51
N GLU A 57 -15.06 -9.05 13.95
CA GLU A 57 -16.17 -9.45 13.06
C GLU A 57 -16.71 -8.29 12.22
N ASN A 58 -16.80 -7.09 12.81
CA ASN A 58 -17.16 -5.88 12.08
C ASN A 58 -16.12 -5.51 11.03
N ASN A 59 -14.83 -5.56 11.38
CA ASN A 59 -13.74 -5.22 10.46
C ASN A 59 -13.60 -6.21 9.31
N ARG A 60 -14.04 -7.46 9.47
CA ARG A 60 -14.12 -8.43 8.35
C ARG A 60 -15.14 -8.03 7.29
N LYS A 61 -16.16 -7.22 7.63
CA LYS A 61 -17.14 -6.71 6.67
C LYS A 61 -16.62 -5.55 5.83
N ILE A 62 -15.40 -5.06 6.09
CA ILE A 62 -14.81 -3.95 5.33
C ILE A 62 -14.64 -4.28 3.84
N PHE A 63 -14.57 -5.56 3.45
CA PHE A 63 -14.55 -5.96 2.04
C PHE A 63 -15.84 -5.62 1.29
N ASN A 64 -16.96 -5.46 2.01
CA ASN A 64 -18.24 -5.06 1.46
C ASN A 64 -18.45 -3.54 1.53
N LEU A 65 -17.44 -2.76 1.93
CA LEU A 65 -17.52 -1.31 2.00
C LEU A 65 -17.55 -0.71 0.58
N THR A 66 -18.75 -0.32 0.13
CA THR A 66 -18.99 0.32 -1.18
C THR A 66 -19.11 1.84 -1.08
N LYS A 67 -19.37 2.36 0.13
CA LYS A 67 -19.60 3.78 0.42
C LYS A 67 -18.93 4.15 1.74
N LEU A 68 -18.33 5.34 1.78
CA LEU A 68 -17.74 5.96 2.95
C LEU A 68 -18.00 7.47 2.84
N GLY A 69 -18.71 8.05 3.81
CA GLY A 69 -19.18 9.43 3.75
C GLY A 69 -19.97 9.72 2.46
N TYR A 70 -19.47 10.68 1.67
CA TYR A 70 -20.03 11.06 0.36
C TYR A 70 -19.43 10.29 -0.82
N VAL A 71 -18.38 9.49 -0.58
CA VAL A 71 -17.66 8.75 -1.62
C VAL A 71 -18.38 7.43 -1.89
N THR A 72 -18.73 7.20 -3.15
CA THR A 72 -19.38 5.96 -3.61
C THR A 72 -18.49 5.24 -4.63
N GLY A 73 -18.64 3.91 -4.73
CA GLY A 73 -17.87 3.10 -5.68
C GLY A 73 -16.47 2.71 -5.19
N LEU A 74 -16.28 2.67 -3.86
CA LEU A 74 -15.04 2.25 -3.24
C LEU A 74 -14.74 0.79 -3.59
N LYS A 75 -13.46 0.49 -3.82
CA LYS A 75 -12.97 -0.87 -4.04
C LYS A 75 -11.97 -1.22 -2.97
N VAL A 76 -12.33 -2.20 -2.15
CA VAL A 76 -11.48 -2.73 -1.09
C VAL A 76 -10.78 -4.00 -1.59
N ARG A 77 -9.47 -4.08 -1.38
CA ARG A 77 -8.65 -5.25 -1.68
C ARG A 77 -7.80 -5.62 -0.47
N THR A 78 -7.47 -6.89 -0.32
CA THR A 78 -6.47 -7.32 0.66
C THR A 78 -5.10 -6.74 0.29
N TYR A 79 -4.42 -6.12 1.24
CA TYR A 79 -3.02 -5.72 1.04
C TYR A 79 -2.15 -6.97 1.12
N MET A 80 -1.59 -7.37 -0.02
CA MET A 80 -0.57 -8.41 -0.06
C MET A 80 0.79 -7.74 -0.11
N ALA A 81 1.57 -7.90 0.96
CA ALA A 81 2.98 -7.54 0.90
C ALA A 81 3.64 -8.35 -0.22
N PRO A 82 4.57 -7.76 -1.00
CA PRO A 82 5.28 -8.52 -2.01
C PRO A 82 5.98 -9.71 -1.35
N LEU A 83 5.63 -10.93 -1.76
CA LEU A 83 6.16 -12.17 -1.19
C LEU A 83 7.69 -12.29 -1.33
N ARG A 84 8.28 -11.53 -2.25
CA ARG A 84 9.70 -11.61 -2.55
C ARG A 84 10.37 -10.29 -2.15
N PRO A 85 11.43 -10.34 -1.32
CA PRO A 85 12.26 -9.17 -1.11
C PRO A 85 12.80 -8.69 -2.45
N THR A 86 12.94 -7.38 -2.60
CA THR A 86 13.47 -6.76 -3.82
C THR A 86 14.82 -7.38 -4.15
N GLN A 87 14.91 -8.04 -5.32
CA GLN A 87 16.17 -8.48 -5.88
C GLN A 87 16.83 -7.29 -6.58
N CYS A 88 18.04 -6.96 -6.13
CA CYS A 88 18.84 -5.92 -6.75
C CYS A 88 19.19 -6.33 -8.18
N ARG A 89 18.86 -5.50 -9.18
CA ARG A 89 19.18 -5.75 -10.59
C ARG A 89 20.67 -5.65 -10.90
N ASN A 90 21.43 -4.98 -10.04
CA ASN A 90 22.87 -4.80 -10.18
C ASN A 90 23.62 -6.04 -9.68
N CYS A 91 23.54 -6.37 -8.39
CA CYS A 91 24.29 -7.48 -7.80
C CYS A 91 23.47 -8.77 -7.55
N GLN A 92 22.20 -8.85 -7.95
CA GLN A 92 21.30 -10.00 -7.74
C GLN A 92 20.98 -10.38 -6.28
N ARG A 93 21.54 -9.67 -5.30
CA ARG A 93 21.25 -9.88 -3.86
C ARG A 93 19.89 -9.33 -3.48
N LEU A 94 19.32 -9.89 -2.42
CA LEU A 94 18.01 -9.50 -1.89
C LEU A 94 18.17 -8.38 -0.84
N GLY A 95 17.13 -7.56 -0.68
CA GLY A 95 17.03 -6.60 0.43
C GLY A 95 17.46 -5.17 0.11
N HIS A 96 17.81 -4.85 -1.14
CA HIS A 96 18.05 -3.48 -1.59
C HIS A 96 17.70 -3.26 -3.06
N ALA A 97 17.44 -2.02 -3.42
CA ALA A 97 17.22 -1.61 -4.81
C ALA A 97 18.54 -1.30 -5.50
N ALA A 98 18.58 -1.41 -6.84
CA ALA A 98 19.78 -1.12 -7.63
C ALA A 98 20.31 0.31 -7.44
N VAL A 99 19.42 1.27 -7.14
CA VAL A 99 19.77 2.68 -6.92
C VAL A 99 20.64 2.89 -5.66
N SER A 100 20.55 1.99 -4.69
CA SER A 100 21.29 2.05 -3.42
C SER A 100 22.35 0.94 -3.33
N CYS A 101 22.71 0.34 -4.47
CA CYS A 101 23.64 -0.78 -4.52
C CYS A 101 25.08 -0.29 -4.64
N HIS A 102 25.92 -0.71 -3.70
CA HIS A 102 27.38 -0.44 -3.71
C HIS A 102 28.21 -1.70 -4.01
N TYR A 103 27.56 -2.79 -4.43
CA TYR A 103 28.20 -4.04 -4.82
C TYR A 103 28.50 -4.07 -6.32
N PRO A 104 29.52 -4.85 -6.75
CA PRO A 104 29.80 -5.03 -8.17
C PRO A 104 28.62 -5.69 -8.90
N PRO A 105 28.45 -5.40 -10.20
CA PRO A 105 27.42 -6.03 -11.02
C PRO A 105 27.62 -7.54 -11.08
N GLN A 106 26.51 -8.27 -11.05
CA GLN A 106 26.47 -9.72 -11.22
C GLN A 106 25.37 -10.09 -12.22
N CYS A 107 25.73 -10.92 -13.18
CA CYS A 107 24.79 -11.43 -14.18
C CYS A 107 23.81 -12.44 -13.57
N ARG A 108 22.51 -12.26 -13.82
CA ARG A 108 21.45 -13.18 -13.34
C ARG A 108 21.58 -14.61 -13.88
N ARG A 109 22.23 -14.79 -15.03
CA ARG A 109 22.36 -16.10 -15.69
C ARG A 109 23.61 -16.88 -15.25
N CYS A 110 24.73 -16.20 -15.04
CA CYS A 110 26.01 -16.87 -14.80
C CYS A 110 26.74 -16.42 -13.53
N ALA A 111 26.17 -15.47 -12.76
CA ALA A 111 26.78 -14.87 -11.58
C ALA A 111 28.15 -14.17 -11.81
N GLY A 112 28.58 -14.01 -13.06
CA GLY A 112 29.81 -13.33 -13.44
C GLY A 112 29.71 -11.79 -13.45
N PRO A 113 30.84 -11.07 -13.46
CA PRO A 113 30.93 -9.61 -13.30
C PRO A 113 30.76 -8.79 -14.60
N HIS A 114 30.17 -9.37 -15.65
CA HIS A 114 30.15 -8.78 -16.99
C HIS A 114 29.00 -7.80 -17.24
#